data_AF-A0AAW3KCQ7-F1
#
_entry.id   AF-A0AAW3KCQ7-F1
#
_cell.length_a   1.000
_cell.length_b   1.000
_cell.length_c   1.000
_cell.angle_alpha   90.00
_cell.angle_beta   90.00
_cell.angle_gamma   90.00
#
_symmetry.space_group_name_H-M   'P 1'
#
loop_
_entity.id
_entity.type
_entity.pdbx_description
1 polymer ?
#
loop_
_entity_poly.entity_id
_entity_poly.type
_entity_poly.pdbx_seq_one_letter_code
_entity_poly.pdbx_strand_id
1 'polypeptide(L)'
;MALVVAMILLLVITLVGLAAVRGTIMQQKMAGNMYDRQLAFQNAEAAMRAAAASIPTSPGDIARNCQTPAVICLTNPFEDPNLPAGSIKPLSTALYTADTLAVGQPQYVIENMGNFQDPSASTGFNQSANSHNYGVNGGTITNIYYRVTVRSADPAVVGDRAVVVLQAMIKQG
;
A
#
# COMPACT_ATOMS: atom_id res chain seq x y z
N MET A 1 1.44 -53.72 -41.46
CA MET A 1 0.61 -52.49 -41.48
C MET A 1 0.14 -52.05 -40.09
N ALA A 2 -0.14 -52.96 -39.14
CA ALA A 2 -0.57 -52.61 -37.78
C ALA A 2 0.40 -51.71 -36.99
N LEU A 3 1.72 -51.92 -37.10
CA LEU A 3 2.74 -51.08 -36.45
C LEU A 3 2.66 -49.59 -36.85
N VAL A 4 2.38 -49.32 -38.13
CA VAL A 4 2.30 -47.95 -38.65
C VAL A 4 1.06 -47.24 -38.08
N VAL A 5 -0.08 -47.93 -38.04
CA VAL A 5 -1.31 -47.39 -37.45
C VAL A 5 -1.14 -47.12 -35.94
N ALA A 6 -0.50 -48.05 -35.23
CA ALA A 6 -0.21 -47.88 -33.80
C ALA A 6 0.70 -46.66 -33.52
N MET A 7 1.75 -46.46 -34.33
CA MET A 7 2.62 -45.27 -34.19
C MET A 7 1.87 -43.97 -34.47
N ILE A 8 1.01 -43.93 -35.50
CA ILE A 8 0.23 -42.73 -35.84
C ILE A 8 -0.71 -42.36 -34.69
N LEU A 9 -1.44 -43.34 -34.14
CA LEU A 9 -2.35 -43.11 -33.02
C LEU A 9 -1.61 -42.64 -31.76
N LEU A 10 -0.46 -43.22 -31.45
CA LEU A 10 0.38 -42.77 -30.34
C LEU A 10 0.82 -41.31 -30.53
N LEU A 11 1.25 -40.94 -31.74
CA LEU A 11 1.66 -39.58 -32.06
C LEU A 11 0.50 -38.58 -31.90
N VAL A 12 -0.69 -38.90 -32.40
CA VAL A 12 -1.88 -38.05 -32.26
C VAL A 12 -2.21 -37.83 -30.79
N ILE A 13 -2.22 -38.88 -29.97
CA ILE A 13 -2.48 -38.77 -28.53
C ILE A 13 -1.42 -37.91 -27.84
N THR A 14 -0.13 -38.06 -28.18
CA THR A 14 0.93 -37.24 -27.59
C THR A 14 0.80 -35.75 -27.94
N LEU A 15 0.41 -35.42 -29.18
CA LEU A 15 0.21 -34.03 -29.60
C LEU A 15 -0.97 -33.38 -28.90
N VAL A 16 -2.09 -34.11 -28.75
CA VAL A 16 -3.25 -33.65 -27.98
C VAL A 16 -2.88 -33.47 -26.50
N GLY A 17 -2.14 -34.42 -25.93
CA GLY A 17 -1.62 -34.31 -24.56
C GLY A 17 -0.73 -33.10 -24.35
N LEU A 18 0.21 -32.83 -25.28
CA LEU A 18 1.11 -31.68 -25.20
C LEU A 18 0.36 -30.35 -25.33
N ALA A 19 -0.63 -30.27 -26.22
CA ALA A 19 -1.47 -29.08 -26.38
C ALA A 19 -2.23 -28.75 -25.09
N ALA A 20 -2.78 -29.76 -24.41
CA ALA A 20 -3.44 -29.59 -23.11
C ALA A 20 -2.47 -29.09 -22.02
N VAL A 21 -1.27 -29.65 -21.94
CA VAL A 21 -0.24 -29.24 -20.96
C VAL A 21 0.23 -27.80 -21.17
N ARG A 22 0.33 -27.32 -22.42
CA ARG A 22 0.69 -25.92 -22.68
C ARG A 22 -0.34 -24.95 -22.10
N GLY A 23 -1.63 -25.29 -22.16
CA GLY A 23 -2.71 -24.51 -21.56
C GLY A 23 -2.60 -24.43 -20.03
N THR A 24 -2.36 -25.57 -19.38
CA THR A 24 -2.23 -25.62 -17.91
C THR A 24 -1.00 -24.86 -17.41
N ILE A 25 0.13 -24.90 -18.13
CA ILE A 25 1.33 -24.14 -17.79
C ILE A 25 1.05 -22.62 -17.80
N MET A 26 0.33 -22.12 -18.81
CA MET A 26 -0.03 -20.69 -18.86
C MET A 26 -0.92 -20.29 -17.69
N GLN A 27 -1.92 -21.11 -17.36
CA GLN A 27 -2.78 -20.89 -16.20
C GLN A 27 -1.99 -20.91 -14.89
N GLN A 28 -1.04 -21.84 -14.73
CA GLN A 28 -0.17 -21.92 -13.55
C GLN A 28 0.70 -20.66 -13.40
N LYS A 29 1.28 -20.14 -14.49
CA LYS A 29 2.04 -18.87 -14.46
C LYS A 29 1.16 -17.68 -14.06
N MET A 30 -0.04 -17.58 -14.61
CA MET A 30 -0.99 -16.53 -14.23
C MET A 30 -1.40 -16.64 -12.76
N ALA A 31 -1.67 -17.86 -12.28
CA ALA A 31 -1.98 -18.11 -10.87
C ALA A 31 -0.81 -17.74 -9.95
N GLY A 32 0.43 -18.09 -10.32
CA GLY A 32 1.64 -17.71 -9.59
C GLY A 32 1.82 -16.19 -9.49
N ASN A 33 1.68 -15.46 -10.60
CA ASN A 33 1.78 -14.00 -10.60
C ASN A 33 0.67 -13.35 -9.75
N MET A 34 -0.55 -13.89 -9.79
CA MET A 34 -1.65 -13.38 -8.98
C MET A 34 -1.39 -13.61 -7.48
N TYR A 35 -0.90 -14.81 -7.13
CA TYR A 35 -0.53 -15.14 -5.76
C TYR A 35 0.58 -14.22 -5.23
N ASP A 36 1.63 -13.99 -6.01
CA ASP A 36 2.72 -13.08 -5.64
C ASP A 36 2.23 -11.65 -5.41
N ARG A 37 1.32 -11.16 -6.25
CA ARG A 37 0.71 -9.84 -6.06
C ARG A 37 -0.16 -9.78 -4.80
N GLN A 38 -0.90 -10.83 -4.48
CA GLN A 38 -1.70 -10.91 -3.26
C GLN A 38 -0.82 -10.89 -2.01
N LEU A 39 0.29 -11.64 -2.02
CA LEU A 39 1.25 -11.63 -0.92
C LEU A 39 1.89 -10.26 -0.74
N ALA A 40 2.31 -9.61 -1.83
CA ALA A 40 2.82 -8.23 -1.78
C ALA A 40 1.78 -7.26 -1.20
N PHE A 41 0.50 -7.41 -1.57
CA PHE A 41 -0.58 -6.59 -1.03
C PHE A 41 -0.78 -6.78 0.47
N GLN A 42 -0.82 -8.03 0.95
CA GLN A 42 -0.93 -8.33 2.39
C GLN A 42 0.24 -7.74 3.19
N ASN A 43 1.46 -7.82 2.63
CA ASN A 43 2.66 -7.25 3.24
C ASN A 43 2.56 -5.71 3.34
N ALA A 44 2.11 -5.06 2.27
CA ALA A 44 1.87 -3.62 2.27
C ALA A 44 0.74 -3.23 3.25
N GLU A 45 -0.33 -4.01 3.37
CA GLU A 45 -1.43 -3.73 4.30
C GLU A 45 -0.98 -3.85 5.77
N ALA A 46 -0.18 -4.86 6.09
CA ALA A 46 0.40 -4.99 7.42
C ALA A 46 1.26 -3.77 7.78
N ALA A 47 2.08 -3.31 6.82
CA ALA A 47 2.85 -2.08 6.98
C ALA A 47 1.99 -0.84 7.13
N MET A 48 0.90 -0.74 6.39
CA MET A 48 -0.04 0.37 6.47
C MET A 48 -0.60 0.52 7.87
N ARG A 49 -1.04 -0.59 8.46
CA ARG A 49 -1.59 -0.62 9.82
C ARG A 49 -0.53 -0.26 10.86
N ALA A 50 0.67 -0.83 10.75
CA ALA A 50 1.76 -0.58 11.70
C ALA A 50 2.28 0.86 11.62
N ALA A 51 2.47 1.41 10.42
CA ALA A 51 2.90 2.79 10.22
C ALA A 51 1.83 3.80 10.67
N ALA A 52 0.55 3.52 10.46
CA ALA A 52 -0.51 4.37 10.99
C ALA A 52 -0.51 4.39 12.53
N ALA A 53 -0.25 3.25 13.17
CA ALA A 53 -0.17 3.14 14.63
C ALA A 53 1.10 3.80 15.22
N SER A 54 2.16 4.00 14.43
CA SER A 54 3.40 4.63 14.89
C SER A 54 3.35 6.16 14.90
N ILE A 55 2.43 6.79 14.15
CA ILE A 55 2.26 8.25 14.07
C ILE A 55 2.23 8.93 15.46
N PRO A 56 1.41 8.50 16.43
CA PRO A 56 1.35 9.17 17.74
C PRO A 56 2.56 8.88 18.64
N THR A 57 3.24 7.75 18.47
CA THR A 57 4.33 7.32 19.36
C THR A 57 5.72 7.71 18.85
N SER A 58 5.85 7.93 17.54
CA SER A 58 7.13 8.14 16.85
C SER A 58 7.05 9.34 15.88
N PRO A 59 6.89 10.58 16.39
CA PRO A 59 6.78 11.76 15.53
C PRO A 59 8.05 12.03 14.70
N GLY A 60 9.21 11.48 15.11
CA GLY A 60 10.45 11.55 14.33
C GLY A 60 10.46 10.67 13.06
N ASP A 61 9.42 9.87 12.83
CA ASP A 61 9.25 9.12 11.58
C ASP A 61 8.55 9.92 10.48
N ILE A 62 7.99 11.09 10.82
CA ILE A 62 7.36 11.97 9.84
C ILE A 62 8.47 12.57 8.95
N ALA A 63 8.44 12.24 7.67
CA ALA A 63 9.43 12.62 6.68
C ALA A 63 9.51 14.14 6.49
N ARG A 64 8.35 14.80 6.37
CA ARG A 64 8.23 16.23 6.12
C ARG A 64 6.83 16.75 6.39
N ASN A 65 6.72 18.08 6.48
CA ASN A 65 5.45 18.80 6.58
C ASN A 65 5.10 19.48 5.25
N CYS A 66 4.08 18.96 4.58
CA CYS A 66 3.58 19.43 3.28
C CYS A 66 2.80 20.75 3.36
N GLN A 67 2.56 21.28 4.56
CA GLN A 67 1.98 22.62 4.73
C GLN A 67 3.05 23.73 4.69
N THR A 68 4.34 23.39 4.83
CA THR A 68 5.39 24.39 4.84
C THR A 68 5.60 24.99 3.43
N PRO A 69 5.63 26.32 3.30
CA PRO A 69 5.93 26.96 2.01
C PRO A 69 7.29 26.47 1.49
N ALA A 70 7.36 26.15 0.19
CA ALA A 70 8.50 25.57 -0.52
C ALA A 70 8.77 24.05 -0.35
N VAL A 71 8.01 23.33 0.49
CA VAL A 71 8.05 21.85 0.49
C VAL A 71 7.03 21.30 -0.49
N ILE A 72 7.52 20.62 -1.53
CA ILE A 72 6.67 19.96 -2.52
C ILE A 72 6.49 18.50 -2.10
N CYS A 73 5.24 18.08 -1.91
CA CYS A 73 4.91 16.68 -1.63
C CYS A 73 4.24 16.03 -2.84
N LEU A 74 5.05 15.32 -3.65
CA LEU A 74 4.55 14.53 -4.77
C LEU A 74 3.54 13.47 -4.31
N THR A 75 2.66 13.03 -5.23
CA THR A 75 1.65 12.01 -4.91
C THR A 75 2.29 10.71 -4.45
N ASN A 76 3.41 10.30 -5.08
CA ASN A 76 4.20 9.15 -4.67
C ASN A 76 5.54 9.63 -4.07
N PRO A 77 5.73 9.62 -2.74
CA PRO A 77 6.97 10.04 -2.12
C PRO A 77 8.17 9.15 -2.47
N PHE A 78 7.96 7.88 -2.86
CA PHE A 78 9.06 6.98 -3.24
C PHE A 78 9.75 7.37 -4.56
N GLU A 79 9.09 8.18 -5.38
CA GLU A 79 9.61 8.69 -6.65
C GLU A 79 10.09 10.14 -6.53
N ASP A 80 10.01 10.74 -5.34
CA ASP A 80 10.39 12.13 -5.13
C ASP A 80 11.92 12.28 -4.95
N PRO A 81 12.63 12.92 -5.90
CA PRO A 81 14.07 13.13 -5.78
C PRO A 81 14.46 14.08 -4.66
N ASN A 82 13.52 14.89 -4.16
CA ASN A 82 13.71 15.84 -3.07
C ASN A 82 13.17 15.31 -1.73
N LEU A 83 12.84 14.02 -1.64
CA LEU A 83 12.48 13.41 -0.37
C LEU A 83 13.68 13.48 0.60
N PRO A 84 13.50 13.94 1.85
CA PRO A 84 14.61 14.01 2.80
C PRO A 84 15.27 12.64 3.01
N ALA A 85 16.60 12.61 3.06
CA ALA A 85 17.35 11.37 3.21
C ALA A 85 16.94 10.62 4.49
N GLY A 86 16.74 9.30 4.39
CA GLY A 86 16.29 8.46 5.50
C GLY A 86 14.78 8.49 5.79
N SER A 87 13.99 9.20 4.98
CA SER A 87 12.52 9.22 5.10
C SER A 87 11.84 7.92 4.68
N ILE A 88 12.47 7.14 3.79
CA ILE A 88 12.02 5.79 3.45
C ILE A 88 12.49 4.86 4.55
N LYS A 89 11.57 4.46 5.42
CA LYS A 89 11.88 3.61 6.57
C LYS A 89 11.43 2.18 6.31
N PRO A 90 12.30 1.16 6.50
CA PRO A 90 11.84 -0.21 6.59
C PRO A 90 11.03 -0.38 7.87
N LEU A 91 9.97 -1.19 7.77
CA LEU A 91 9.16 -1.51 8.94
C LEU A 91 9.98 -2.35 9.93
N SER A 92 9.92 -1.99 11.21
CA SER A 92 10.58 -2.74 12.27
C SER A 92 10.04 -4.16 12.35
N THR A 93 10.95 -5.14 12.43
CA THR A 93 10.61 -6.56 12.63
C THR A 93 9.87 -6.82 13.93
N ALA A 94 9.99 -5.92 14.91
CA ALA A 94 9.22 -5.99 16.16
C ALA A 94 7.72 -5.71 15.97
N LEU A 95 7.34 -4.94 14.96
CA LEU A 95 5.93 -4.63 14.66
C LEU A 95 5.32 -5.63 13.68
N TYR A 96 6.11 -6.03 12.69
CA TYR A 96 5.73 -7.02 11.70
C TYR A 96 6.99 -7.59 11.07
N THR A 97 7.05 -8.92 10.94
CA THR A 97 8.11 -9.60 10.21
C THR A 97 7.51 -10.23 8.98
N ALA A 98 8.01 -9.83 7.80
CA ALA A 98 7.64 -10.43 6.54
C ALA A 98 7.92 -11.94 6.54
N ASP A 99 6.99 -12.72 6.01
CA ASP A 99 7.14 -14.17 5.87
C ASP A 99 8.25 -14.49 4.84
N THR A 100 8.81 -15.69 4.93
CA THR A 100 9.80 -16.27 4.02
C THR A 100 9.41 -16.23 2.55
N LEU A 101 8.11 -16.23 2.25
CA LEU A 101 7.57 -16.14 0.89
C LEU A 101 7.53 -14.69 0.38
N ALA A 102 7.54 -13.71 1.28
CA ALA A 102 7.60 -12.30 0.92
C ALA A 102 9.03 -11.94 0.52
N VAL A 103 9.15 -10.98 -0.40
CA VAL A 103 10.44 -10.56 -0.97
C VAL A 103 11.35 -9.92 0.07
N GLY A 104 10.77 -9.24 1.05
CA GLY A 104 11.51 -8.52 2.08
C GLY A 104 10.58 -7.72 2.96
N GLN A 105 11.16 -6.96 3.88
CA GLN A 105 10.40 -6.08 4.75
C GLN A 105 9.77 -4.93 3.96
N PRO A 106 8.51 -4.59 4.27
CA PRO A 106 7.84 -3.47 3.66
C PRO A 106 8.46 -2.16 4.16
N GLN A 107 8.33 -1.10 3.36
CA GLN A 107 8.84 0.23 3.67
C GLN A 107 7.70 1.24 3.67
N TYR A 108 7.85 2.31 4.46
CA TYR A 108 6.85 3.35 4.60
C TYR A 108 7.48 4.74 4.57
N VAL A 109 6.66 5.72 4.20
CA VAL A 109 6.92 7.16 4.32
C VAL A 109 5.67 7.80 4.93
N ILE A 110 5.88 8.64 5.93
CA ILE A 110 4.80 9.41 6.58
C ILE A 110 5.01 10.88 6.25
N GLU A 111 4.00 11.53 5.69
CA GLU A 111 4.02 12.96 5.39
C GLU A 111 2.91 13.65 6.17
N ASN A 112 3.22 14.76 6.82
CA ASN A 112 2.20 15.60 7.46
C ASN A 112 1.53 16.46 6.38
N MET A 113 0.24 16.27 6.18
CA MET A 113 -0.54 16.98 5.17
C MET A 113 -1.15 18.28 5.69
N GLY A 114 -1.00 18.57 6.99
CA GLY A 114 -1.52 19.75 7.64
C GLY A 114 -2.87 19.55 8.32
N ASN A 115 -3.43 20.66 8.76
CA ASN A 115 -4.71 20.71 9.46
C ASN A 115 -5.85 20.88 8.46
N PHE A 116 -6.76 19.90 8.40
CA PHE A 116 -7.98 20.01 7.61
C PHE A 116 -9.20 20.05 8.51
N GLN A 117 -10.26 20.69 8.03
CA GLN A 117 -11.55 20.72 8.71
C GLN A 117 -12.06 19.29 8.87
N ASP A 118 -12.46 18.95 10.09
CA ASP A 118 -13.07 17.67 10.40
C ASP A 118 -14.59 17.76 10.21
N PRO A 119 -15.16 17.22 9.10
CA PRO A 119 -16.60 17.30 8.85
C PRO A 119 -17.42 16.46 9.83
N SER A 120 -16.78 15.56 10.58
CA SER A 120 -17.44 14.71 11.58
C SER A 120 -17.43 15.31 12.99
N ALA A 121 -16.67 16.39 13.21
CA ALA A 121 -16.64 17.06 14.50
C ALA A 121 -17.74 18.12 14.60
N SER A 122 -18.71 17.88 15.49
CA SER A 122 -19.71 18.87 15.87
C SER A 122 -19.26 19.56 17.16
N THR A 123 -19.12 20.88 17.12
CA THR A 123 -18.86 21.70 18.32
C THR A 123 -20.07 21.80 19.25
N GLY A 124 -21.21 21.15 18.91
CA GLY A 124 -22.45 21.25 19.67
C GLY A 124 -23.09 22.64 19.62
N PHE A 125 -22.51 23.57 18.87
CA PHE A 125 -22.92 24.98 18.85
C PHE A 125 -24.39 25.15 18.40
N ASN A 126 -24.81 24.40 17.37
CA ASN A 126 -26.20 24.35 16.90
C ASN A 126 -27.20 23.79 17.94
N GLN A 127 -26.73 23.27 19.08
CA GLN A 127 -27.55 22.76 20.19
C GLN A 127 -27.75 23.81 21.30
N SER A 128 -27.27 25.05 21.12
CA SER A 128 -27.44 26.13 22.09
C SER A 128 -28.45 27.18 21.62
N ALA A 129 -29.31 27.70 22.51
CA ALA A 129 -30.26 28.77 22.18
C ALA A 129 -29.57 30.07 21.70
N ASN A 130 -28.33 30.28 22.14
CA ASN A 130 -27.52 31.44 21.74
C ASN A 130 -27.12 31.37 20.26
N SER A 131 -26.95 30.17 19.71
CA SER A 131 -26.68 30.01 18.27
C SER A 131 -27.82 30.49 17.39
N HIS A 132 -29.05 30.19 17.79
CA HIS A 132 -30.26 30.55 17.06
C HIS A 132 -30.59 32.05 17.18
N ASN A 133 -30.48 32.62 18.39
CA ASN A 133 -30.90 34.00 18.65
C ASN A 133 -29.88 35.06 18.20
N TYR A 134 -28.59 34.73 18.13
CA TYR A 134 -27.53 35.70 17.90
C TYR A 134 -26.68 35.45 16.64
N GLY A 135 -27.04 34.46 15.80
CA GLY A 135 -26.34 34.19 14.54
C GLY A 135 -24.85 33.90 14.72
N VAL A 136 -24.46 33.39 15.90
CA VAL A 136 -23.08 33.00 16.16
C VAL A 136 -22.72 31.85 15.21
N ASN A 137 -21.46 31.73 14.79
CA ASN A 137 -20.99 30.59 14.01
C ASN A 137 -20.09 29.74 14.91
N GLY A 138 -20.41 28.45 15.04
CA GLY A 138 -19.51 27.49 15.69
C GLY A 138 -18.24 27.38 14.86
N GLY A 139 -17.07 27.62 15.47
CA GLY A 139 -15.79 27.43 14.80
C GLY A 139 -15.66 26.00 14.24
N THR A 140 -14.91 25.84 13.15
CA THR A 140 -14.63 24.51 12.61
C THR A 140 -13.50 23.86 13.38
N ILE A 141 -13.71 22.63 13.86
CA ILE A 141 -12.63 21.83 14.45
C ILE A 141 -11.76 21.33 13.30
N THR A 142 -10.44 21.53 13.41
CA THR A 142 -9.47 20.99 12.46
C THR A 142 -8.67 19.89 13.12
N ASN A 143 -8.45 18.79 12.40
CA ASN A 143 -7.53 17.74 12.81
C ASN A 143 -6.32 17.70 11.90
N ILE A 144 -5.19 17.21 12.42
CA ILE A 144 -4.00 16.97 11.61
C ILE A 144 -4.22 15.68 10.83
N TYR A 145 -3.96 15.73 9.52
CA TYR A 145 -3.96 14.55 8.67
C TYR A 145 -2.54 14.22 8.23
N TYR A 146 -2.24 12.93 8.26
CA TYR A 146 -1.00 12.38 7.72
C TYR A 146 -1.31 11.57 6.49
N ARG A 147 -0.50 11.71 5.45
CA ARG A 147 -0.47 10.78 4.34
C ARG A 147 0.58 9.74 4.64
N VAL A 148 0.16 8.50 4.74
CA VAL A 148 1.07 7.37 4.87
C VAL A 148 1.09 6.66 3.54
N THR A 149 2.27 6.50 2.96
CA THR A 149 2.50 5.74 1.74
C THR A 149 3.42 4.58 2.07
N VAL A 150 3.00 3.37 1.72
CA VAL A 150 3.73 2.13 2.02
C VAL A 150 3.98 1.35 0.76
N ARG A 151 5.09 0.62 0.70
CA ARG A 151 5.39 -0.34 -0.36
C ARG A 151 5.73 -1.70 0.21
N SER A 152 5.33 -2.74 -0.51
CA SER A 152 5.43 -4.13 -0.07
C SER A 152 6.86 -4.62 0.17
N ALA A 153 7.86 -4.02 -0.49
CA ALA A 153 9.28 -4.29 -0.30
C ALA A 153 10.12 -3.21 -1.02
N ASP A 154 11.43 -3.23 -0.81
CA ASP A 154 12.36 -2.36 -1.53
C ASP A 154 12.52 -2.80 -2.99
N PRO A 155 12.22 -1.94 -3.99
CA PRO A 155 12.39 -2.26 -5.42
C PRO A 155 13.79 -2.74 -5.78
N ALA A 156 14.82 -2.36 -5.03
CA ALA A 156 16.20 -2.81 -5.25
C ALA A 156 16.40 -4.31 -4.98
N VAL A 157 15.53 -4.95 -4.17
CA VAL A 157 15.63 -6.38 -3.82
C VAL A 157 14.52 -7.24 -4.44
N VAL A 158 13.53 -6.62 -5.10
CA VAL A 158 12.34 -7.34 -5.58
C VAL A 158 12.57 -8.17 -6.84
N GLY A 159 13.52 -7.79 -7.69
CA GLY A 159 13.71 -8.45 -8.99
C GLY A 159 12.45 -8.38 -9.83
N ASP A 160 11.99 -9.52 -10.36
CA ASP A 160 10.83 -9.61 -11.27
C ASP A 160 9.47 -9.75 -10.55
N ARG A 161 9.44 -9.75 -9.21
CA ARG A 161 8.19 -9.90 -8.46
C ARG A 161 7.41 -8.59 -8.38
N ALA A 162 6.12 -8.67 -8.06
CA ALA A 162 5.27 -7.49 -7.98
C ALA A 162 5.61 -6.62 -6.75
N VAL A 163 5.73 -5.31 -6.94
CA VAL A 163 5.73 -4.31 -5.86
C VAL A 163 4.36 -3.66 -5.79
N VAL A 164 3.76 -3.68 -4.61
CA VAL A 164 2.48 -3.02 -4.34
C VAL A 164 2.73 -1.79 -3.49
N VAL A 165 2.18 -0.64 -3.91
CA VAL A 165 2.20 0.60 -3.15
C VAL A 165 0.77 0.92 -2.70
N LEU A 166 0.60 1.17 -1.41
CA LEU A 166 -0.67 1.60 -0.81
C LEU A 166 -0.51 2.99 -0.22
N GLN A 167 -1.58 3.77 -0.25
CA GLN A 167 -1.59 5.12 0.30
C GLN A 167 -2.90 5.39 1.01
N ALA A 168 -2.82 5.97 2.20
CA ALA A 168 -3.97 6.34 2.99
C ALA A 168 -3.77 7.68 3.69
N MET A 169 -4.88 8.39 3.91
CA MET A 169 -4.93 9.58 4.76
C MET A 169 -5.37 9.15 6.16
N ILE A 170 -4.53 9.40 7.15
CA ILE A 170 -4.76 9.05 8.55
C ILE A 170 -5.02 10.33 9.34
N LYS A 171 -6.19 10.41 9.94
CA LYS A 171 -6.56 11.49 10.88
C LYS A 171 -5.93 11.20 12.24
N GLN A 172 -5.23 12.18 12.81
CA GLN A 172 -4.80 12.14 14.21
C GLN A 172 -5.90 12.81 15.06
N GLY A 173 -6.49 12.05 15.98
CA GLY A 173 -7.61 12.48 16.82
C GLY A 173 -7.88 11.50 17.94
#